data_AF-A0A438VDL4-F1
#
_entry.id   AF-A0A438VDL4-F1
#
_cell.length_a   1.000
_cell.length_b   1.000
_cell.length_c   1.000
_cell.angle_alpha   90.00
_cell.angle_beta   90.00
_cell.angle_gamma   90.00
#
_symmetry.space_group_name_H-M   'P 1'
#
loop_
_entity.id
_entity.type
_entity.pdbx_description
1 polymer ?
#
loop_
_entity_poly.entity_id
_entity_poly.type
_entity_poly.pdbx_seq_one_letter_code
_entity_poly.pdbx_strand_id
1 'polypeptide(L)' 'MAIKKSELYSSLWAGADSLRGRMDASEYKNYVLNLLFLKYISDKARNDAKNNTYSEIEVPEGC' A
#
# COMPACT_ATOMS: atom_id res chain seq x y z
N MET A 1 17.92 -13.50 -6.62
CA MET A 1 17.37 -14.72 -5.98
C MET A 1 15.85 -14.60 -5.97
N ALA A 2 15.12 -15.68 -6.23
CA ALA A 2 13.66 -15.66 -6.13
C ALA A 2 13.26 -15.65 -4.66
N ILE A 3 12.59 -14.58 -4.22
CA ILE A 3 12.05 -14.48 -2.87
C ILE A 3 10.88 -15.46 -2.75
N LYS A 4 10.90 -16.32 -1.73
CA LYS A 4 9.77 -17.23 -1.46
C LYS A 4 8.58 -16.42 -0.93
N LYS A 5 7.36 -16.76 -1.33
CA LYS A 5 6.14 -16.07 -0.85
C LYS A 5 6.09 -15.96 0.68
N SER A 6 6.49 -17.02 1.39
CA SER A 6 6.55 -17.04 2.85
C SER A 6 7.52 -16.01 3.45
N GLU A 7 8.68 -15.83 2.81
CA GLU A 7 9.71 -14.88 3.23
C GLU A 7 9.26 -13.44 2.96
N LEU A 8 8.59 -13.22 1.82
CA LEU A 8 7.95 -11.94 1.51
C LEU A 8 6.91 -11.59 2.56
N TYR A 9 5.98 -12.51 2.88
CA TYR A 9 4.94 -12.26 3.88
C TYR A 9 5.53 -12.00 5.27
N SER A 10 6.55 -12.76 5.66
CA SER A 10 7.23 -12.56 6.95
C SER A 10 7.88 -11.17 7.03
N SER A 11 8.55 -10.73 5.97
CA SER A 11 9.19 -9.41 5.90
C SER A 11 8.16 -8.28 5.96
N LEU A 12 7.07 -8.38 5.19
CA LEU A 12 5.96 -7.41 5.24
C LEU A 12 5.32 -7.33 6.62
N TRP A 13 5.09 -8.48 7.26
CA TRP A 13 4.49 -8.54 8.59
C TRP A 13 5.39 -7.91 9.65
N ALA A 14 6.70 -8.19 9.60
CA ALA A 14 7.69 -7.59 10.50
C ALA A 14 7.78 -6.06 10.31
N GLY A 15 7.73 -5.58 9.06
CA GLY A 15 7.68 -4.15 8.77
C GLY A 15 6.42 -3.49 9.32
N ALA A 16 5.26 -4.13 9.14
CA ALA A 16 3.99 -3.64 9.67
C ALA A 16 3.97 -3.58 11.20
N ASP A 17 4.56 -4.57 11.88
CA ASP A 17 4.66 -4.58 13.35
C ASP A 17 5.61 -3.48 13.86
N SER A 18 6.74 -3.28 13.18
CA SER A 18 7.68 -2.20 13.50
C SER A 18 7.05 -0.81 13.36
N LEU A 19 6.24 -0.59 12.31
CA LEU A 19 5.54 0.66 12.05
C LEU A 19 4.35 0.89 13.01
N ARG A 20 3.66 -0.18 13.41
CA ARG A 20 2.57 -0.12 14.39
C ARG A 20 3.05 0.35 15.76
N GLY A 21 4.27 -0.01 16.13
CA GLY A 21 4.84 0.32 17.43
C GLY A 21 3.98 -0.19 18.58
N ARG A 22 3.55 0.72 19.47
CA ARG A 22 2.75 0.38 20.66
C ARG A 22 1.22 0.41 20.43
N MET A 23 0.75 0.76 19.25
CA MET A 23 -0.69 0.87 18.97
C MET A 23 -1.33 -0.51 18.87
N ASP A 24 -2.55 -0.69 19.38
CA ASP A 24 -3.24 -1.97 19.26
C ASP A 24 -3.51 -2.34 17.79
N ALA A 25 -3.50 -3.64 17.49
CA ALA A 25 -3.70 -4.12 16.12
C ALA A 25 -5.09 -3.75 15.57
N SER A 26 -6.12 -3.70 16.41
CA SER A 26 -7.48 -3.33 15.99
C SER A 26 -7.59 -1.87 15.56
N GLU A 27 -6.81 -0.98 16.18
CA GLU A 27 -6.71 0.44 15.82
C GLU A 27 -5.80 0.64 14.61
N TYR A 28 -4.62 0.00 14.60
CA TYR A 28 -3.66 0.12 13.51
C TYR A 28 -4.24 -0.26 12.15
N LYS A 29 -5.08 -1.31 12.10
CA LYS A 29 -5.71 -1.75 10.84
C LYS A 29 -6.48 -0.61 10.18
N ASN A 30 -7.15 0.23 10.96
CA ASN A 30 -8.01 1.28 10.41
C ASN A 30 -7.19 2.38 9.72
N TYR A 31 -5.96 2.62 10.16
CA TYR A 31 -5.07 3.59 9.52
C TYR A 31 -4.31 2.98 8.35
N VAL A 32 -3.68 1.82 8.56
CA VAL A 32 -2.80 1.21 7.56
C VAL A 32 -3.58 0.77 6.32
N LEU A 33 -4.83 0.29 6.46
CA LEU A 33 -5.65 -0.13 5.32
C LEU A 33 -6.09 1.07 4.47
N ASN A 34 -6.45 2.19 5.10
CA ASN A 34 -6.80 3.41 4.36
C ASN A 34 -5.59 3.98 3.61
N LEU A 35 -4.40 3.98 4.23
CA LEU A 35 -3.16 4.41 3.58
C LEU A 35 -2.77 3.49 2.41
N LEU A 36 -2.86 2.16 2.59
CA LEU A 36 -2.59 1.19 1.53
C LEU A 36 -3.58 1.33 0.37
N PHE A 37 -4.85 1.59 0.67
CA PHE A 37 -5.88 1.83 -0.33
C PHE A 37 -5.59 3.09 -1.15
N LEU A 38 -5.28 4.21 -0.48
CA LEU A 38 -4.89 5.45 -1.17
C LEU A 38 -3.66 5.22 -2.05
N LYS A 39 -2.61 4.58 -1.49
CA LYS A 39 -1.40 4.23 -2.23
C LYS A 39 -1.68 3.38 -3.46
N TYR A 40 -2.57 2.39 -3.34
CA TYR A 40 -2.96 1.52 -4.45
C TYR A 40 -3.64 2.31 -5.57
N ILE A 41 -4.58 3.20 -5.23
CA ILE A 41 -5.26 4.05 -6.23
C ILE A 41 -4.26 4.98 -6.91
N SER A 42 -3.41 5.68 -6.14
CA SER A 42 -2.40 6.58 -6.70
C SER A 42 -1.41 5.86 -7.61
N ASP A 43 -1.02 4.62 -7.24
CA ASP A 43 -0.12 3.80 -8.06
C ASP A 43 -0.80 3.29 -9.33
N LYS A 44 -2.07 2.89 -9.22
CA LYS A 44 -2.87 2.47 -10.37
C LYS A 44 -3.04 3.62 -11.36
N ALA A 45 -3.48 4.80 -10.90
CA ALA A 45 -3.62 5.98 -11.75
C ALA A 45 -2.30 6.35 -12.44
N ARG A 46 -1.17 6.30 -11.72
CA ARG A 46 0.16 6.55 -12.30
C ARG A 46 0.56 5.50 -13.34
N ASN A 47 0.21 4.24 -13.14
CA ASN A 47 0.50 3.17 -14.10
C ASN A 47 -0.40 3.28 -15.35
N ASP A 48 -1.67 3.61 -15.19
CA ASP A 48 -2.62 3.82 -16.29
C ASP A 48 -2.18 5.00 -17.16
N ALA A 49 -1.75 6.10 -16.53
CA ALA A 49 -1.15 7.24 -17.23
C ALA A 49 0.11 6.85 -18.03
N LYS A 50 1.01 6.03 -17.46
CA LYS A 50 2.19 5.51 -18.18
C LYS A 50 1.82 4.62 -19.35
N ASN A 51 0.75 3.86 -19.22
CA ASN A 51 0.25 2.95 -20.25
C ASN A 51 -0.72 3.62 -21.23
N ASN A 52 -0.82 4.96 -21.21
CA ASN A 52 -1.71 5.75 -22.07
C ASN A 52 -3.17 5.26 -22.04
N THR A 53 -3.59 4.73 -20.88
CA THR A 53 -4.93 4.22 -20.62
C THR A 53 -5.68 5.20 -19.73
N TYR A 54 -6.97 5.45 -20.00
CA TYR A 54 -7.80 6.33 -19.19
C TYR A 54 -7.97 5.75 -17.78
N SER A 55 -7.54 6.50 -16.76
CA SER A 55 -7.86 6.20 -15.37
C SER A 55 -9.28 6.68 -15.06
N GLU A 56 -10.10 5.83 -14.46
CA GLU A 56 -11.50 6.15 -14.08
C GLU A 56 -11.59 7.09 -12.87
N ILE A 57 -10.45 7.40 -12.23
CA ILE A 57 -10.33 8.23 -11.04
C ILE A 57 -9.31 9.33 -11.31
N GLU A 58 -9.69 10.59 -11.09
CA GLU A 58 -8.77 11.73 -11.10
C GLU A 58 -8.13 11.87 -9.71
N VAL A 59 -6.80 11.74 -9.66
CA VAL A 59 -6.02 11.93 -8.42
C VAL A 59 -5.50 13.37 -8.41
N PRO A 60 -5.84 14.19 -7.40
CA PRO A 60 -5.34 15.56 -7.30
C PRO A 60 -3.81 15.64 -7.22
N GLU A 61 -3.23 16.71 -7.76
CA GLU A 61 -1.79 16.96 -7.65
C GLU A 61 -1.39 17.18 -6.17
N GLY A 62 -0.36 16.47 -5.72
CA GLY A 62 0.19 16.56 -4.36
C GLY A 62 -0.18 15.42 -3.41
N CYS A 63 -0.95 14.42 -3.87
CA CYS A 63 -1.17 13.15 -3.17
C CYS A 63 -0.07 12.10 -3.44
#